data_AF-G0EE13-F1
#
_entry.id   AF-G0EE13-F1
#
_cell.length_a   1.000
_cell.length_b   1.000
_cell.length_c   1.000
_cell.angle_alpha   90.00
_cell.angle_beta   90.00
_cell.angle_gamma   90.00
#
_symmetry.space_group_name_H-M   'P 1'
#
loop_
_entity.id
_entity.type
_entity.pdbx_description
1 polymer ?
#
loop_
_entity_poly.entity_id
_entity_poly.type
_entity_poly.pdbx_seq_one_letter_code
_entity_poly.pdbx_strand_id
1 'polypeptide(L)'
;MHDLAEKLAELLTAKGVYEKVLVDNVTGECAVLVAKRGATLHLIALSTHNDWVYAKIALSDAVPLRAWSCSNIFYTPYGLYAFAHTLDELADKIAGKQDRLEAQARILEEALRSGASLE
;
A
#
# COMPACT_ATOMS: atom_id res chain seq x y z
N MET A 1 16.30 -4.55 1.50
CA MET A 1 14.84 -4.35 1.37
C MET A 1 14.11 -4.52 2.70
N HIS A 2 14.36 -5.58 3.47
CA HIS A 2 13.73 -5.78 4.79
C HIS A 2 13.85 -4.55 5.71
N ASP A 3 15.06 -4.04 5.95
CA ASP A 3 15.28 -2.86 6.80
C ASP A 3 14.57 -1.60 6.30
N LEU A 4 14.44 -1.43 4.98
CA LEU A 4 13.69 -0.31 4.39
C LEU A 4 12.19 -0.45 4.65
N ALA A 5 11.65 -1.68 4.57
CA ALA A 5 10.26 -1.97 4.83
C ALA A 5 9.92 -1.76 6.31
N GLU A 6 10.75 -2.25 7.23
CA GLU A 6 10.59 -2.01 8.67
C GLU A 6 10.62 -0.52 8.99
N LYS A 7 11.61 0.20 8.45
CA LYS A 7 11.70 1.66 8.65
C LYS A 7 10.51 2.42 8.09
N LEU A 8 9.98 2.01 6.94
CA LEU A 8 8.76 2.61 6.39
C LEU A 8 7.54 2.29 7.28
N ALA A 9 7.42 1.06 7.79
CA ALA A 9 6.36 0.65 8.69
C ALA A 9 6.35 1.50 9.98
N GLU A 10 7.54 1.71 10.56
CA GLU A 10 7.75 2.59 11.71
C GLU A 10 7.32 4.04 11.40
N LEU A 11 7.80 4.61 10.29
CA LEU A 11 7.46 5.99 9.90
C LEU A 11 5.95 6.18 9.70
N LEU A 12 5.31 5.25 9.00
CA LEU A 12 3.87 5.29 8.75
C LEU A 12 3.04 5.20 10.03
N THR A 13 3.50 4.40 11.00
CA THR A 13 2.87 4.28 12.32
C THR A 13 3.12 5.52 13.17
N ALA A 14 4.37 6.00 13.23
CA ALA A 14 4.77 7.16 14.01
C ALA A 14 4.11 8.46 13.54
N LYS A 15 3.88 8.61 12.23
CA LYS A 15 3.13 9.74 11.65
C LYS A 15 1.61 9.61 11.79
N GLY A 16 1.10 8.51 12.37
CA GLY A 16 -0.34 8.26 12.54
C GLY A 16 -1.08 8.02 11.22
N VAL A 17 -0.36 7.62 10.15
CA VAL A 17 -0.97 7.31 8.85
C VAL A 17 -1.76 6.01 8.95
N TYR A 18 -1.18 5.02 9.61
CA TYR A 18 -1.78 3.71 9.87
C TYR A 18 -1.66 3.37 11.36
N GLU A 19 -2.67 2.66 11.88
CA GLU A 19 -2.69 2.16 13.27
C GLU A 19 -1.65 1.06 13.51
N LYS A 20 -1.44 0.25 12.47
CA LYS A 20 -0.53 -0.88 12.49
C LYS A 20 -0.05 -1.15 11.07
N VAL A 21 1.24 -1.42 10.93
CA VAL A 21 1.85 -1.86 9.67
C VAL A 21 2.66 -3.13 9.97
N LEU A 22 2.49 -4.15 9.14
CA LEU A 22 3.22 -5.41 9.21
C LEU A 22 3.98 -5.62 7.92
N VAL A 23 5.24 -6.02 8.01
CA VAL A 23 6.02 -6.50 6.87
C VAL A 23 5.65 -7.97 6.65
N ASP A 24 5.16 -8.30 5.46
CA ASP A 24 4.67 -9.64 5.14
C ASP A 24 5.66 -10.41 4.25
N ASN A 25 5.84 -9.95 3.01
CA ASN A 25 6.71 -10.61 2.03
C ASN A 25 7.88 -9.69 1.67
N VAL A 26 9.10 -10.21 1.72
CA VAL A 26 10.31 -9.46 1.34
C VAL A 26 11.15 -10.30 0.37
N THR A 27 11.48 -9.69 -0.75
CA THR A 27 12.45 -10.19 -1.72
C THR A 27 13.66 -9.25 -1.77
N GLY A 28 14.67 -9.56 -2.60
CA GLY A 28 15.82 -8.67 -2.79
C GLY A 28 15.45 -7.28 -3.29
N GLU A 29 14.37 -7.16 -4.08
CA GLU A 29 14.02 -5.95 -4.84
C GLU A 29 12.68 -5.33 -4.43
N CYS A 30 11.88 -6.01 -3.61
CA CYS A 30 10.59 -5.51 -3.18
C CYS A 30 10.17 -6.04 -1.80
N ALA A 31 9.33 -5.29 -1.10
CA ALA A 31 8.59 -5.75 0.06
C ALA A 31 7.09 -5.48 -0.10
N VAL A 32 6.25 -6.31 0.51
CA VAL A 32 4.82 -6.05 0.69
C VAL A 32 4.55 -5.85 2.17
N LEU A 33 3.91 -4.74 2.49
CA LEU A 33 3.45 -4.43 3.83
C LEU A 33 1.92 -4.48 3.86
N VAL A 34 1.37 -4.95 4.97
CA VAL A 34 -0.06 -4.92 5.27
C VAL A 34 -0.30 -3.85 6.33
N ALA A 35 -1.10 -2.84 6.00
CA ALA A 35 -1.33 -1.68 6.84
C ALA A 35 -2.82 -1.54 7.19
N LYS A 36 -3.12 -1.22 8.45
CA LYS A 36 -4.48 -1.06 8.97
C LYS A 36 -4.76 0.41 9.29
N ARG A 37 -5.91 0.90 8.84
CA ARG A 37 -6.47 2.21 9.21
C ARG A 37 -7.99 2.06 9.37
N GLY A 38 -8.50 2.21 10.58
CA GLY A 38 -9.90 1.93 10.90
C GLY A 38 -10.27 0.48 10.58
N ALA A 39 -11.35 0.31 9.80
CA ALA A 39 -11.81 -1.01 9.34
C ALA A 39 -11.11 -1.50 8.06
N THR A 40 -10.31 -0.65 7.41
CA THR A 40 -9.76 -0.91 6.08
C THR A 40 -8.33 -1.43 6.14
N LEU A 41 -8.07 -2.50 5.39
CA LEU A 41 -6.73 -3.03 5.17
C LEU A 41 -6.17 -2.54 3.83
N HIS A 42 -4.91 -2.13 3.87
CA HIS A 42 -4.17 -1.64 2.73
C HIS A 42 -2.95 -2.52 2.50
N LEU A 43 -2.59 -2.69 1.24
CA LEU A 43 -1.36 -3.30 0.80
C LEU A 43 -0.44 -2.21 0.30
N ILE A 44 0.81 -2.24 0.76
CA ILE A 44 1.85 -1.31 0.34
C ILE A 44 2.97 -2.13 -0.25
N ALA A 45 3.10 -2.11 -1.57
CA ALA A 45 4.25 -2.69 -2.25
C ALA A 45 5.36 -1.65 -2.31
N LEU A 46 6.51 -1.93 -1.71
CA LEU A 46 7.68 -1.08 -1.65
C LEU A 46 8.78 -1.64 -2.57
N SER A 47 9.43 -0.79 -3.34
CA SER A 47 10.59 -1.17 -4.14
C SER A 47 11.53 0.04 -4.32
N THR A 48 12.72 -0.24 -4.83
CA THR A 48 13.77 0.76 -5.09
C THR A 48 14.26 0.62 -6.52
N HIS A 49 14.53 1.73 -7.19
CA HIS A 49 15.17 1.75 -8.50
C HIS A 49 16.09 2.96 -8.59
N ASN A 50 17.39 2.72 -8.77
CA ASN A 50 18.43 3.75 -8.65
C ASN A 50 18.34 4.49 -7.30
N ASP A 51 18.24 5.81 -7.33
CA ASP A 51 18.09 6.71 -6.18
C ASP A 51 16.62 6.93 -5.76
N TRP A 52 15.68 6.20 -6.36
CA TRP A 52 14.26 6.29 -6.04
C TRP A 52 13.82 5.16 -5.13
N VAL A 53 12.98 5.50 -4.16
CA VAL A 53 12.13 4.57 -3.43
C VAL A 53 10.69 4.86 -3.80
N TYR A 54 9.94 3.83 -4.13
CA TYR A 54 8.57 3.99 -4.57
C TYR A 54 7.67 2.93 -3.96
N ALA A 55 6.43 3.32 -3.74
CA ALA A 55 5.41 2.45 -3.21
C ALA A 55 4.14 2.49 -4.05
N LYS A 56 3.46 1.37 -4.09
CA LYS A 56 2.09 1.27 -4.59
C LYS A 56 1.17 0.88 -3.44
N ILE A 57 0.12 1.66 -3.23
CA ILE A 57 -0.83 1.49 -2.14
C ILE A 57 -2.18 1.10 -2.73
N ALA A 58 -2.71 -0.05 -2.33
CA ALA A 58 -3.99 -0.54 -2.79
C ALA A 58 -4.82 -1.04 -1.60
N LEU A 59 -6.14 -1.09 -1.77
CA LEU A 59 -7.03 -1.75 -0.81
C LEU A 59 -6.86 -3.26 -0.94
N SER A 60 -6.80 -3.97 0.20
CA SER A 60 -6.69 -5.43 0.19
C SER A 60 -7.78 -6.09 -0.66
N ASP A 61 -8.99 -5.57 -0.56
CA ASP A 61 -10.19 -6.15 -1.15
C ASP A 61 -10.29 -5.86 -2.66
N ALA A 62 -9.54 -4.88 -3.15
CA ALA A 62 -9.45 -4.58 -4.58
C ALA A 62 -8.37 -5.42 -5.28
N VAL A 63 -7.45 -6.05 -4.52
CA VAL A 63 -6.34 -6.82 -5.10
C VAL A 63 -6.64 -8.31 -5.02
N PRO A 64 -6.71 -9.01 -6.17
CA PRO A 64 -6.87 -10.46 -6.17
C PRO A 64 -5.74 -11.15 -5.40
N LEU A 65 -6.05 -12.21 -4.65
CA LEU A 65 -5.07 -12.95 -3.85
C LEU A 65 -3.81 -13.36 -4.64
N ARG A 66 -3.98 -13.78 -5.90
CA ARG A 66 -2.86 -14.15 -6.80
C ARG A 66 -1.89 -13.00 -7.10
N ALA A 67 -2.32 -11.76 -6.86
CA ALA A 67 -1.55 -10.56 -7.07
C ALA A 67 -0.88 -10.02 -5.79
N TRP A 68 -1.04 -10.69 -4.64
CA TRP A 68 -0.29 -10.42 -3.39
C TRP A 68 1.14 -10.93 -3.48
N SER A 69 1.89 -10.45 -4.46
CA SER A 69 3.32 -10.75 -4.57
C SER A 69 4.04 -9.56 -5.17
N CYS A 70 5.31 -9.41 -4.83
CA CYS A 70 6.17 -8.37 -5.37
C CYS A 70 6.18 -8.32 -6.91
N SER A 71 6.08 -9.48 -7.57
CA SER A 71 6.08 -9.55 -9.03
C SER A 71 4.77 -9.07 -9.65
N ASN A 72 3.63 -9.21 -8.97
CA ASN A 72 2.31 -8.99 -9.58
C ASN A 72 1.64 -7.71 -9.10
N ILE A 73 1.87 -7.30 -7.86
CA ILE A 73 1.14 -6.19 -7.22
C ILE A 73 1.36 -4.86 -7.94
N PHE A 74 2.51 -4.63 -8.56
CA PHE A 74 2.76 -3.43 -9.36
C PHE A 74 1.93 -3.40 -10.65
N TYR A 75 1.68 -4.56 -11.27
CA TYR A 75 0.92 -4.66 -12.52
C TYR A 75 -0.60 -4.71 -12.35
N THR A 76 -1.12 -4.76 -11.12
CA THR A 76 -2.57 -4.66 -10.90
C THR A 76 -3.09 -3.27 -11.30
N PRO A 77 -4.30 -3.14 -11.85
CA PRO A 77 -4.82 -1.83 -12.24
C PRO A 77 -5.24 -0.96 -11.04
N TYR A 78 -5.35 -1.56 -9.85
CA TYR A 78 -5.82 -0.88 -8.64
C TYR A 78 -4.68 -0.32 -7.80
N GLY A 79 -4.93 0.82 -7.16
CA GLY A 79 -4.01 1.46 -6.23
C GLY A 79 -3.37 2.74 -6.73
N LEU A 80 -2.62 3.39 -5.85
CA LEU A 80 -1.99 4.68 -6.07
C LEU A 80 -0.49 4.55 -5.91
N TYR A 81 0.26 5.17 -6.81
CA TYR A 81 1.72 5.21 -6.73
C TYR A 81 2.22 6.44 -5.94
N ALA A 82 3.28 6.24 -5.19
CA ALA A 82 4.09 7.26 -4.54
C ALA A 82 5.57 7.03 -4.89
N PHE A 83 6.27 8.07 -5.31
CA PHE A 83 7.70 8.02 -5.66
C PHE A 83 8.43 9.09 -4.85
N ALA A 84 9.57 8.77 -4.27
CA ALA A 84 10.36 9.66 -3.44
C ALA A 84 11.85 9.31 -3.52
N HIS A 85 12.71 10.20 -3.04
CA HIS A 85 14.15 9.91 -2.87
C HIS A 85 14.48 9.44 -1.45
N THR A 86 13.56 9.62 -0.49
CA THR A 86 13.73 9.20 0.90
C THR A 86 12.48 8.53 1.44
N LEU A 87 12.63 7.71 2.49
CA LEU A 87 11.48 7.06 3.14
C LEU A 87 10.56 8.04 3.86
N ASP A 88 11.09 9.14 4.40
CA ASP A 88 10.27 10.14 5.08
C ASP A 88 9.36 10.88 4.08
N GLU A 89 9.93 11.32 2.96
CA GLU A 89 9.18 11.90 1.84
C GLU A 89 8.16 10.89 1.27
N LEU A 90 8.53 9.61 1.18
CA LEU A 90 7.60 8.56 0.75
C LEU A 90 6.42 8.43 1.72
N ALA A 91 6.70 8.42 3.03
CA ALA A 91 5.66 8.34 4.06
C ALA A 91 4.71 9.53 3.99
N ASP A 92 5.21 10.74 3.77
CA ASP A 92 4.38 11.94 3.59
C ASP A 92 3.52 11.85 2.32
N LYS A 93 4.08 11.34 1.22
CA LYS A 93 3.33 11.10 -0.02
C LYS A 93 2.26 10.02 0.12
N ILE A 94 2.48 9.01 0.96
CA ILE A 94 1.48 8.00 1.31
C ILE A 94 0.38 8.64 2.18
N ALA A 95 0.75 9.47 3.16
CA ALA A 95 -0.19 10.20 3.98
C ALA A 95 -1.10 11.12 3.15
N GLY A 96 -0.53 11.83 2.18
CA GLY A 96 -1.29 12.69 1.26
C GLY A 96 -2.24 11.96 0.30
N LYS A 97 -2.29 10.62 0.33
CA LYS A 97 -3.19 9.80 -0.51
C LYS A 97 -4.36 9.20 0.26
N GLN A 98 -4.41 9.34 1.59
CA GLN A 98 -5.40 8.66 2.41
C GLN A 98 -6.84 9.03 2.01
N ASP A 99 -7.14 10.30 1.75
CA ASP A 99 -8.49 10.72 1.32
C ASP A 99 -8.97 10.01 0.05
N ARG A 100 -8.05 9.77 -0.90
CA ARG A 100 -8.35 9.05 -2.15
C ARG A 100 -8.53 7.56 -1.91
N LEU A 101 -7.71 6.96 -1.04
CA LEU A 101 -7.84 5.55 -0.65
C LEU A 101 -9.14 5.30 0.11
N GLU A 102 -9.51 6.20 1.02
CA GLU A 102 -10.78 6.15 1.75
C GLU A 102 -11.98 6.32 0.82
N ALA A 103 -11.88 7.19 -0.20
CA ALA A 103 -12.91 7.29 -1.23
C ALA A 103 -13.04 6.00 -2.05
N GLN A 104 -11.92 5.38 -2.44
CA GLN A 104 -11.92 4.07 -3.11
C GLN A 104 -12.54 2.98 -2.23
N ALA A 105 -12.27 3.00 -0.92
CA ALA A 105 -12.79 2.02 0.03
C ALA A 105 -14.32 2.09 0.12
N ARG A 106 -14.87 3.31 0.23
CA ARG A 106 -16.33 3.51 0.26
C ARG A 106 -17.01 2.99 -1.00
N ILE A 107 -16.46 3.29 -2.18
CA ILE A 107 -17.01 2.83 -3.47
C ILE A 107 -16.97 1.31 -3.54
N LEU A 108 -15.87 0.68 -3.11
CA LEU A 108 -15.72 -0.77 -3.09
C LEU A 108 -16.72 -1.43 -2.12
N GLU A 109 -16.89 -0.87 -0.92
CA GLU A 109 -17.88 -1.36 0.04
C GLU A 109 -19.31 -1.28 -0.51
N GLU A 110 -19.68 -0.18 -1.19
CA GLU A 110 -20.98 -0.01 -1.83
C GLU A 110 -21.19 -1.01 -2.98
N ALA A 111 -20.17 -1.23 -3.82
CA ALA A 111 -20.21 -2.22 -4.89
C ALA A 111 -20.41 -3.64 -4.35
N LEU A 112 -19.64 -4.01 -3.31
CA LEU A 112 -19.76 -5.32 -2.66
C LEU A 112 -21.13 -5.53 -2.01
N ARG A 113 -21.70 -4.49 -1.37
CA ARG A 113 -23.06 -4.56 -0.77
C ARG A 113 -24.17 -4.67 -1.81
N SER A 114 -24.00 -4.03 -2.96
CA SER A 114 -24.99 -4.07 -4.05
C SER A 114 -24.88 -5.33 -4.92
N GLY A 115 -23.86 -6.17 -4.71
CA GLY A 115 -23.58 -7.33 -5.55
C GLY A 115 -23.06 -6.95 -6.94
N ALA A 116 -22.61 -5.69 -7.12
CA ALA A 116 -22.03 -5.23 -8.36
C ALA A 116 -20.62 -5.81 -8.52
N SER A 117 -20.36 -6.48 -9.65
CA SER A 117 -19.02 -6.89 -10.05
C SER A 117 -18.23 -5.66 -10.51
N LEU A 118 -16.98 -5.51 -10.07
CA LEU A 118 -16.05 -4.43 -10.49
C LEU A 118 -15.22 -4.84 -11.74
N GLU A 119 -15.76 -5.76 -12.54
CA GLU A 119 -15.17 -6.26 -13.78
C GLU A 119 -15.24 -5.25 -14.94
#